data_AF-A0A531MKQ8-F1
#
_entry.id   AF-A0A531MKQ8-F1
#
_cell.length_a   1.000
_cell.length_b   1.000
_cell.length_c   1.000
_cell.angle_alpha   90.00
_cell.angle_beta   90.00
_cell.angle_gamma   90.00
#
_symmetry.space_group_name_H-M   'P 1'
#
loop_
_entity.id
_entity.type
_entity.pdbx_description
1 polymer ?
#
loop_
_entity_poly.entity_id
_entity_poly.type
_entity_poly.pdbx_seq_one_letter_code
_entity_poly.pdbx_strand_id
1 'polypeptide(L)' 'MADFVAVLKNAFEKHGDETPEKRARIYNSVRAMLAKKLAEYSPPLAPEAIDKQKRSLDDAIAGVERDYVK' A
#
# COMPACT_ATOMS: atom_id res chain seq x y z
N MET A 1 -11.90 8.08 -0.24
CA MET A 1 -10.43 8.03 -0.46
C MET A 1 -10.06 6.55 -0.39
N ALA A 2 -9.12 6.02 -1.19
CA ALA A 2 -8.83 4.60 -1.13
C ALA A 2 -8.34 4.21 0.28
N ASP A 3 -9.04 3.28 0.95
CA ASP A 3 -8.66 2.76 2.27
C ASP A 3 -7.48 1.79 2.12
N PHE A 4 -6.28 2.35 1.89
CA PHE A 4 -5.06 1.56 1.77
C PHE A 4 -4.77 0.72 3.02
N VAL A 5 -5.19 1.19 4.21
CA VAL A 5 -5.11 0.42 5.44
C VAL A 5 -5.92 -0.88 5.35
N ALA A 6 -7.14 -0.83 4.80
CA ALA A 6 -7.96 -2.03 4.63
C ALA A 6 -7.36 -2.98 3.58
N VAL A 7 -6.79 -2.44 2.49
CA VAL A 7 -6.09 -3.24 1.47
C VAL A 7 -4.88 -3.95 2.07
N LEU A 8 -4.09 -3.25 2.89
CA LEU A 8 -2.95 -3.82 3.59
C LEU A 8 -3.40 -4.91 4.56
N LYS A 9 -4.40 -4.64 5.40
CA LYS A 9 -4.98 -5.64 6.33
C LYS A 9 -5.50 -6.89 5.61
N ASN A 10 -6.14 -6.74 4.44
CA ASN A 10 -6.58 -7.91 3.68
C ASN A 10 -5.41 -8.71 3.07
N ALA A 11 -4.37 -8.01 2.60
CA ALA A 11 -3.16 -8.66 2.08
C ALA A 11 -2.43 -9.42 3.20
N PHE A 12 -2.44 -8.83 4.39
CA PHE A 12 -1.97 -9.39 5.65
C PHE A 12 -2.69 -10.69 6.01
N GLU A 13 -4.02 -10.66 6.13
CA GLU A 13 -4.83 -11.84 6.41
C GLU A 13 -4.61 -12.99 5.40
N LYS A 14 -4.29 -12.69 4.14
CA LYS A 14 -4.05 -13.68 3.09
C LYS A 14 -2.63 -14.27 3.06
N HIS A 15 -1.62 -13.47 3.42
CA HIS A 15 -0.21 -13.84 3.23
C HIS A 15 0.56 -14.03 4.56
N GLY A 16 -0.03 -13.63 5.69
CA GLY A 16 0.51 -13.76 7.04
C GLY A 16 1.41 -12.59 7.46
N ASP A 17 1.19 -12.10 8.69
CA ASP A 17 1.77 -10.85 9.22
C ASP A 17 2.87 -11.10 10.26
N GLU A 18 3.21 -12.37 10.38
CA GLU A 18 3.84 -12.97 11.56
C GLU A 18 5.23 -12.40 11.84
N THR A 19 5.88 -11.82 10.82
CA THR A 19 7.20 -11.21 10.95
C THR A 19 7.30 -9.88 10.18
N PRO A 20 8.13 -8.93 10.64
CA PRO A 20 8.40 -7.68 9.92
C PRO A 20 8.93 -7.92 8.50
N GLU A 21 9.69 -8.99 8.27
CA GLU A 21 10.17 -9.37 6.93
C GLU A 21 9.02 -9.74 5.97
N LYS A 22 8.02 -10.51 6.45
CA LYS A 22 6.84 -10.82 5.64
C LYS A 22 6.02 -9.57 5.36
N ARG A 23 5.88 -8.68 6.35
CA ARG A 23 5.18 -7.41 6.16
C ARG A 23 5.86 -6.51 5.13
N ALA A 24 7.19 -6.42 5.17
CA ALA A 24 7.97 -5.69 4.17
C ALA A 24 7.74 -6.22 2.74
N ARG A 25 7.61 -7.53 2.55
CA ARG A 25 7.26 -8.11 1.24
C ARG A 25 5.87 -7.69 0.79
N ILE A 26 4.88 -7.70 1.68
CA ILE A 26 3.51 -7.28 1.39
C ILE A 26 3.47 -5.78 1.01
N TYR A 27 4.16 -4.92 1.75
CA TYR A 27 4.27 -3.49 1.42
C TYR A 27 4.84 -3.26 0.02
N ASN A 28 5.92 -3.95 -0.33
CA ASN A 28 6.51 -3.85 -1.66
C ASN A 28 5.56 -4.34 -2.76
N SER A 29 4.86 -5.45 -2.52
CA SER A 29 3.85 -5.98 -3.45
C SER A 29 2.71 -5.00 -3.70
N VAL A 30 2.16 -4.40 -2.63
CA VAL A 30 1.07 -3.41 -2.76
C VAL A 30 1.56 -2.13 -3.45
N ARG A 31 2.79 -1.67 -3.18
CA ARG A 31 3.42 -0.55 -3.90
C ARG A 31 3.55 -0.84 -5.39
N ALA A 32 4.04 -2.02 -5.77
CA ALA A 32 4.16 -2.42 -7.17
C ALA A 32 2.79 -2.52 -7.86
N MET A 33 1.80 -3.10 -7.18
CA MET A 33 0.43 -3.21 -7.70
C MET A 33 -0.21 -1.83 -7.90
N LEU A 34 -0.02 -0.90 -6.95
CA LEU A 34 -0.49 0.48 -7.07
C LEU A 34 0.18 1.18 -8.25
N ALA A 35 1.50 1.08 -8.39
CA ALA A 35 2.23 1.67 -9.52
C ALA A 35 1.73 1.15 -10.87
N LYS A 36 1.50 -0.17 -10.98
CA LYS A 36 0.91 -0.78 -12.16
C LYS A 36 -0.49 -0.24 -12.43
N LYS A 37 -1.36 -0.23 -11.42
CA LYS A 37 -2.73 0.30 -11.54
C LYS A 37 -2.74 1.74 -12.00
N LEU A 38 -1.88 2.60 -11.44
CA LEU A 38 -1.76 4.00 -11.81
C LEU A 38 -1.31 4.19 -13.27
N ALA A 39 -0.44 3.30 -13.77
CA ALA A 39 0.00 3.30 -15.17
C ALA A 39 -1.07 2.77 -16.14
N GLU A 40 -2.00 1.92 -15.68
CA GLU A 40 -3.10 1.38 -16.47
C GLU A 40 -4.26 2.38 -16.69
N TYR A 41 -4.28 3.52 -15.96
CA TYR A 41 -5.33 4.53 -16.15
C TYR A 41 -5.25 5.21 -17.52
N SER A 42 -6.39 5.31 -18.20
CA SER A 42 -6.57 6.06 -19.45
C SER A 42 -7.87 6.89 -19.40
N PRO A 43 -7.80 8.23 -19.53
CA PRO A 43 -6.59 9.04 -19.67
C PRO A 43 -5.68 8.96 -18.42
N PRO A 44 -4.36 9.15 -18.58
CA PRO A 44 -3.43 9.06 -17.45
C PRO A 44 -3.79 10.06 -16.36
N LEU A 45 -3.68 9.62 -15.11
CA LEU A 45 -3.93 10.48 -13.96
C LEU A 45 -2.90 11.62 -13.91
N ALA A 46 -3.31 12.76 -13.35
CA ALA A 46 -2.41 13.87 -13.11
C ALA A 46 -1.22 13.43 -12.24
N PRO A 47 -0.01 13.93 -12.49
CA PRO A 47 1.18 13.56 -11.73
C PRO A 47 1.02 13.82 -10.22
N GLU A 48 0.33 14.90 -9.85
CA GLU A 48 -0.01 15.21 -8.45
C GLU A 48 -0.94 14.17 -7.82
N ALA A 49 -1.91 13.65 -8.59
CA ALA A 49 -2.80 12.60 -8.13
C ALA A 49 -2.04 11.28 -7.94
N ILE A 50 -1.15 10.94 -8.87
CA ILE A 50 -0.27 9.77 -8.77
C ILE A 50 0.60 9.86 -7.51
N ASP A 51 1.25 11.00 -7.29
CA ASP A 51 2.10 11.21 -6.12
C ASP A 51 1.29 11.12 -4.81
N LYS A 52 0.11 11.73 -4.79
CA LYS A 52 -0.82 11.65 -3.65
C LYS A 52 -1.25 10.22 -3.35
N GLN A 53 -1.49 9.39 -4.37
CA GLN A 53 -1.84 7.98 -4.17
C GLN A 53 -0.66 7.19 -3.60
N LYS A 54 0.56 7.39 -4.13
CA LYS A 54 1.78 6.77 -3.60
C LYS A 54 2.04 7.18 -2.15
N ARG A 55 1.91 8.46 -1.84
CA ARG A 55 2.11 9.00 -0.49
C ARG A 55 1.05 8.51 0.49
N SER A 56 -0.21 8.41 0.06
CA SER A 56 -1.30 7.87 0.89
C SER A 56 -1.07 6.39 1.24
N LEU A 57 -0.53 5.60 0.29
CA LEU A 57 -0.12 4.24 0.57
C LEU A 57 1.03 4.19 1.58
N ASP A 58 2.05 5.04 1.44
CA ASP A 58 3.19 5.07 2.35
C ASP A 58 2.80 5.47 3.78
N ASP A 59 1.92 6.47 3.92
CA ASP A 59 1.35 6.88 5.20
C ASP A 59 0.56 5.75 5.86
N ALA A 60 -0.25 5.02 5.08
CA ALA A 60 -0.98 3.84 5.56
C ALA A 60 -0.03 2.72 6.01
N ILE A 61 1.08 2.49 5.30
CA ILE A 61 2.12 1.52 5.68
C ILE A 61 2.72 1.92 7.04
N ALA A 62 3.14 3.18 7.20
CA ALA A 62 3.70 3.69 8.44
C ALA A 62 2.71 3.61 9.61
N GLY A 63 1.42 3.90 9.36
CA GLY A 63 0.36 3.76 10.34
C GLY A 63 0.17 2.32 10.81
N VAL A 64 0.15 1.36 9.87
CA VAL A 64 0.00 -0.06 10.18
C VAL A 64 1.25 -0.61 10.89
N GLU A 65 2.46 -0.26 10.45
CA GLU A 65 3.69 -0.68 11.16
C GLU A 65 3.71 -0.19 12.61
N ARG A 66 3.29 1.04 12.87
CA ARG A 66 3.20 1.56 14.25
C ARG A 66 2.24 0.75 15.12
N ASP A 67 1.16 0.23 14.54
CA ASP A 67 0.21 -0.64 15.25
C ASP A 67 0.83 -2.00 15.59
N TYR A 68 1.67 -2.55 14.71
CA TYR A 68 2.40 -3.81 14.93
C TYR A 68 3.61 -3.70 15.87
N VAL A 69 4.21 -2.52 16.03
CA VAL A 69 5.38 -2.28 16.91
C VAL A 69 4.95 -1.87 18.33
N LYS A 70 3.64 -1.72 18.56
CA LYS A 70 3.05 -1.37 19.85
C LYS A 70 2.96 -2.57 20.79
#